data_AF-A0A6J5JGZ0-F1
#
_entry.id   AF-A0A6J5JGZ0-F1
#
_cell.length_a   1.000
_cell.length_b   1.000
_cell.length_c   1.000
_cell.angle_alpha   90.00
_cell.angle_beta   90.00
_cell.angle_gamma   90.00
#
_symmetry.space_group_name_H-M   'P 1'
#
loop_
_entity.id
_entity.type
_entity.pdbx_description
1 polymer ?
#
loop_
_entity_poly.entity_id
_entity_poly.type
_entity_poly.pdbx_seq_one_letter_code
_entity_poly.pdbx_strand_id
1 'polypeptide(L)'
;MSKAKYVWAWTDEDDTYINKKDSLEEIIEEIIEHYEPEAKRLTIEKKDSKFVVHYFSEYVSDWDEMEDMDFGGIEEEQEDGFKIHCEFEATPWTTAHFLDALARVYEREDKFDISENN
;
A
#
# COMPACT_ATOMS: atom_id res chain seq x y z
N MET A 1 24.51 10.43 7.04
CA MET A 1 23.22 10.15 6.40
C MET A 1 23.25 8.68 6.00
N SER A 2 22.29 7.89 6.47
CA SER A 2 22.11 6.53 5.97
C SER A 2 21.83 6.61 4.48
N LYS A 3 22.33 5.66 3.68
CA LYS A 3 21.87 5.52 2.29
C LYS A 3 20.46 4.95 2.36
N ALA A 4 19.54 5.53 1.58
CA ALA A 4 18.21 4.96 1.35
C ALA A 4 18.35 3.48 0.98
N LYS A 5 17.62 2.62 1.71
CA LYS A 5 17.67 1.17 1.55
C LYS A 5 16.92 0.71 0.31
N TYR A 6 15.88 1.42 -0.08
CA TYR A 6 15.03 1.06 -1.22
C TYR A 6 15.02 2.16 -2.28
N VAL A 7 15.02 1.74 -3.53
CA VAL A 7 14.70 2.57 -4.70
C VAL A 7 13.41 2.00 -5.28
N TRP A 8 12.47 2.88 -5.59
CA TRP A 8 11.20 2.48 -6.17
C TRP A 8 10.76 3.41 -7.30
N ALA A 9 10.11 2.81 -8.29
CA ALA A 9 9.45 3.51 -9.37
C ALA A 9 7.94 3.47 -9.14
N TRP A 10 7.29 4.61 -9.29
CA TRP A 10 5.84 4.74 -9.33
C TRP A 10 5.47 5.35 -10.68
N THR A 11 4.65 4.65 -11.45
CA THR A 11 4.12 5.15 -12.72
C THR A 11 2.63 5.38 -12.55
N ASP A 12 2.17 6.62 -12.75
CA ASP A 12 0.76 6.97 -12.82
C ASP A 12 0.37 7.30 -14.28
N GLU A 13 -0.77 7.97 -14.47
CA GLU A 13 -1.23 8.40 -15.80
C GLU A 13 -0.34 9.46 -16.46
N ASP A 14 0.45 10.20 -15.67
CA ASP A 14 1.20 11.37 -16.12
C ASP A 14 2.67 11.05 -16.40
N ASP A 15 3.37 10.36 -15.49
CA ASP A 15 4.82 10.10 -15.60
C ASP A 15 5.29 8.91 -14.74
N THR A 16 6.58 8.59 -14.83
CA THR A 16 7.28 7.67 -13.93
C THR A 16 8.19 8.42 -12.97
N TYR A 17 7.93 8.30 -11.67
CA TYR A 17 8.70 8.89 -10.59
C TYR A 17 9.66 7.88 -9.97
N ILE A 18 10.93 8.26 -9.83
CA ILE A 18 11.97 7.43 -9.18
C ILE A 18 12.29 7.99 -7.80
N ASN A 19 11.91 7.23 -6.78
CA ASN A 19 11.93 7.62 -5.38
C ASN A 19 12.88 6.75 -4.55
N LYS A 20 13.16 7.21 -3.32
CA LYS A 20 14.08 6.54 -2.38
C LYS A 20 13.54 6.60 -0.96
N LYS A 21 13.58 5.48 -0.24
CA LYS A 21 13.13 5.37 1.15
C LYS A 21 14.04 4.47 1.98
N ASP A 22 13.99 4.62 3.30
CA ASP A 22 14.77 3.81 4.23
C ASP A 22 14.05 2.50 4.59
N SER A 23 12.73 2.43 4.41
CA SER A 23 11.89 1.25 4.69
C SER A 23 10.81 1.01 3.63
N LEU A 24 10.20 -0.19 3.62
CA LEU A 24 9.04 -0.48 2.77
C LEU A 24 7.76 0.12 3.37
N GLU A 25 7.70 0.19 4.70
CA GLU A 25 6.64 0.82 5.49
C GLU A 25 6.43 2.27 5.06
N GLU A 26 7.51 3.04 4.87
CA GLU A 26 7.45 4.43 4.40
C GLU A 26 6.91 4.55 2.97
N ILE A 27 7.09 3.53 2.13
CA ILE A 27 6.54 3.52 0.76
C ILE A 27 5.04 3.23 0.82
N ILE A 28 4.64 2.25 1.65
CA ILE A 28 3.22 1.89 1.85
C ILE A 28 2.45 3.09 2.43
N GLU A 29 3.00 3.73 3.45
CA GLU A 29 2.41 4.92 4.08
C GLU A 29 2.21 6.04 3.06
N GLU A 30 3.25 6.38 2.30
CA GLU A 30 3.19 7.48 1.32
C GLU A 30 2.12 7.24 0.24
N ILE A 31 1.94 6.02 -0.23
CA ILE A 31 0.93 5.71 -1.26
C ILE A 31 -0.49 5.68 -0.67
N ILE A 32 -0.68 5.13 0.53
CA ILE A 32 -2.01 5.16 1.18
C ILE A 32 -2.42 6.62 1.45
N GLU A 33 -1.51 7.45 1.98
CA GLU A 33 -1.79 8.87 2.21
C GLU A 33 -2.02 9.64 0.90
N HIS A 34 -1.41 9.21 -0.21
CA HIS A 34 -1.66 9.82 -1.51
C HIS A 34 -3.05 9.47 -2.07
N TYR A 35 -3.45 8.21 -2.02
CA TYR A 35 -4.75 7.75 -2.53
C TYR A 35 -5.91 8.16 -1.63
N GLU A 36 -5.67 8.17 -0.33
CA GLU A 36 -6.66 8.57 0.65
C GLU A 36 -6.02 9.54 1.65
N PRO A 37 -5.92 10.84 1.32
CA PRO A 37 -5.37 11.87 2.21
C PRO A 37 -6.12 11.99 3.53
N GLU A 38 -7.38 11.55 3.55
CA GLU A 38 -8.24 11.51 4.74
C GLU A 38 -8.18 10.15 5.44
N ALA A 39 -7.26 9.25 5.08
CA ALA A 39 -7.12 7.93 5.70
C ALA A 39 -6.87 8.12 7.20
N LYS A 40 -7.80 7.62 8.02
CA LYS A 40 -7.70 7.76 9.47
C LYS A 40 -7.05 6.51 10.04
N ARG A 41 -6.24 6.70 11.08
CA ARG A 41 -5.72 5.61 11.93
C ARG A 41 -4.86 4.59 11.16
N LEU A 42 -4.15 5.03 10.12
CA LEU A 42 -3.20 4.18 9.40
C LEU A 42 -2.14 3.64 10.37
N THR A 43 -2.02 2.32 10.39
CA THR A 43 -1.08 1.57 11.20
C THR A 43 -0.43 0.52 10.31
N ILE A 44 0.90 0.50 10.26
CA ILE A 44 1.68 -0.49 9.51
C ILE A 44 2.62 -1.16 10.50
N GLU A 45 2.43 -2.45 10.74
CA GLU A 45 3.28 -3.22 11.64
C GLU A 45 3.98 -4.35 10.89
N LYS A 46 5.26 -4.56 11.19
CA LYS A 46 6.00 -5.72 10.69
C LYS A 46 6.03 -6.81 11.76
N LYS A 47 5.39 -7.96 11.49
CA LYS A 47 5.35 -9.14 12.37
C LYS A 47 5.72 -10.39 11.60
N ASP A 48 6.65 -11.18 12.12
CA ASP A 48 7.02 -12.50 11.56
C ASP A 48 7.28 -12.52 10.04
N SER A 49 7.98 -11.48 9.54
CA SER A 49 8.27 -11.27 8.11
C SER A 49 7.10 -10.83 7.23
N LYS A 50 5.96 -10.48 7.82
CA LYS A 50 4.80 -9.90 7.15
C LYS A 50 4.55 -8.47 7.58
N PHE A 51 3.92 -7.70 6.69
CA PHE A 51 3.23 -6.48 7.03
C PHE A 51 1.80 -6.76 7.41
N VAL A 52 1.33 -6.06 8.43
CA VAL A 52 -0.07 -5.95 8.84
C VAL A 52 -0.44 -4.49 8.72
N VAL A 53 -1.32 -4.17 7.78
CA VAL A 53 -1.75 -2.80 7.46
C VAL A 53 -3.21 -2.63 7.85
N HIS A 54 -3.47 -1.71 8.76
CA HIS A 54 -4.82 -1.33 9.18
C HIS A 54 -5.04 0.15 8.92
N TYR A 55 -6.17 0.51 8.34
CA TYR A 55 -6.61 1.90 8.27
C TYR A 55 -8.12 1.98 8.10
N PHE A 56 -8.66 3.19 8.28
CA PHE A 56 -10.06 3.47 8.02
C PHE A 56 -10.19 4.18 6.69
N SER A 57 -11.07 3.65 5.83
CA SER A 57 -11.38 4.20 4.52
C SER A 57 -12.83 4.67 4.47
N GLU A 58 -13.09 5.87 3.97
CA GLU A 58 -14.46 6.33 3.64
C GLU A 58 -14.86 5.94 2.21
N TYR A 59 -13.90 5.39 1.45
CA TYR A 59 -14.07 5.04 0.05
C TYR A 59 -14.69 3.65 -0.10
N VAL A 60 -15.93 3.63 -0.61
CA VAL A 60 -16.65 2.41 -0.99
C VAL A 60 -16.20 2.03 -2.41
N SER A 61 -15.22 1.15 -2.54
CA SER A 61 -14.87 0.55 -3.83
C SER A 61 -14.71 -0.96 -3.71
N ASP A 62 -14.52 -1.64 -4.84
CA ASP A 62 -14.41 -3.09 -5.01
C ASP A 62 -13.15 -3.64 -4.34
N TRP A 63 -13.15 -3.60 -3.00
CA TRP A 63 -12.24 -4.34 -2.14
C TRP A 63 -12.28 -5.85 -2.42
N ASP A 64 -13.34 -6.34 -3.07
CA ASP A 64 -13.44 -7.67 -3.66
C ASP A 64 -12.27 -7.97 -4.64
N GLU A 65 -11.73 -6.98 -5.35
CA GLU A 65 -10.55 -7.19 -6.23
C GLU A 65 -9.24 -7.38 -5.43
N MET A 66 -9.17 -6.88 -4.20
CA MET A 66 -8.06 -7.12 -3.28
C MET A 66 -8.13 -8.53 -2.67
N GLU A 67 -9.33 -9.05 -2.44
CA GLU A 67 -9.53 -10.42 -1.92
C GLU A 67 -8.93 -11.48 -2.86
N ASP A 68 -9.01 -11.27 -4.17
CA ASP A 68 -8.45 -12.17 -5.19
C ASP A 68 -6.90 -12.33 -5.09
N MET A 69 -6.22 -11.41 -4.41
CA MET A 69 -4.76 -11.43 -4.24
C MET A 69 -4.30 -11.96 -2.86
N ASP A 70 -5.24 -12.42 -2.02
CA ASP A 70 -4.99 -12.93 -0.65
C ASP A 70 -4.27 -11.91 0.25
N PHE A 71 -4.40 -10.62 -0.07
CA PHE A 71 -3.82 -9.54 0.72
C PHE A 71 -4.74 -9.10 1.85
N GLY A 72 -6.03 -9.40 1.80
CA GLY A 72 -7.04 -8.91 2.75
C GLY A 72 -8.01 -7.93 2.09
N GLY A 73 -8.71 -7.12 2.88
CA GLY A 73 -9.78 -6.24 2.40
C GLY A 73 -10.55 -5.59 3.55
N ILE A 74 -11.86 -5.46 3.37
CA ILE A 74 -12.75 -4.92 4.40
C ILE A 74 -12.83 -5.93 5.56
N GLU A 75 -12.36 -5.51 6.74
CA GLU A 75 -12.52 -6.26 7.99
C GLU A 75 -13.89 -6.01 8.63
N GLU A 76 -14.37 -4.76 8.59
CA GLU A 76 -15.63 -4.36 9.23
C GLU A 76 -16.22 -3.11 8.55
N GLU A 77 -17.52 -3.17 8.22
CA GLU A 77 -18.31 -2.00 7.82
C GLU A 77 -18.77 -1.21 9.05
N GLN A 78 -18.61 0.11 9.04
CA GLN A 78 -19.03 1.03 10.09
C GLN A 78 -19.96 2.11 9.50
N GLU A 79 -20.65 2.85 10.37
CA GLU A 79 -21.62 3.89 9.95
C GLU A 79 -21.00 4.94 9.01
N ASP A 80 -19.72 5.26 9.23
CA ASP A 80 -19.01 6.33 8.52
C ASP A 80 -17.96 5.81 7.52
N GLY A 81 -17.86 4.50 7.26
CA GLY A 81 -16.83 3.94 6.37
C GLY A 81 -16.42 2.50 6.70
N PHE A 82 -15.22 2.10 6.29
CA PHE A 82 -14.73 0.72 6.34
C PHE A 82 -13.44 0.63 7.11
N LYS A 83 -13.34 -0.39 7.96
CA LYS A 83 -12.07 -0.80 8.54
C LYS A 83 -11.40 -1.76 7.58
N ILE A 84 -10.22 -1.38 7.10
CA ILE A 84 -9.43 -2.17 6.17
C ILE A 84 -8.37 -2.95 6.94
N HIS A 85 -8.18 -4.22 6.58
CA HIS A 85 -7.11 -5.05 7.07
C HIS A 85 -6.45 -5.80 5.93
N CYS A 86 -5.16 -5.53 5.73
CA CYS A 86 -4.31 -6.27 4.82
C CYS A 86 -3.13 -6.94 5.52
N GLU A 87 -2.76 -8.14 5.10
CA GLU A 87 -1.60 -8.89 5.57
C GLU A 87 -0.82 -9.50 4.39
N PHE A 88 0.48 -9.25 4.32
CA PHE A 88 1.31 -9.74 3.21
C PHE A 88 2.80 -9.82 3.56
N GLU A 89 3.57 -10.62 2.81
CA GLU A 89 5.02 -10.76 3.04
C GLU A 89 5.76 -9.42 2.92
N ALA A 90 6.66 -9.13 3.87
CA ALA A 90 7.41 -7.89 3.96
C ALA A 90 8.64 -7.90 3.02
N THR A 91 8.39 -8.08 1.73
CA THR A 91 9.42 -8.10 0.67
C THR A 91 9.13 -7.02 -0.38
N PRO A 92 10.16 -6.49 -1.07
CA PRO A 92 9.96 -5.46 -2.10
C PRO A 92 8.96 -5.88 -3.19
N TRP A 93 9.07 -7.14 -3.64
CA TRP A 93 8.19 -7.68 -4.66
C TRP A 93 6.74 -7.72 -4.18
N THR A 94 6.49 -8.29 -3.00
CA THR A 94 5.11 -8.37 -2.47
C THR A 94 4.54 -6.99 -2.17
N THR A 95 5.34 -6.05 -1.66
CA THR A 95 4.92 -4.66 -1.45
C THR A 95 4.52 -3.99 -2.76
N ALA A 96 5.29 -4.17 -3.85
CA ALA A 96 4.93 -3.61 -5.15
C ALA A 96 3.59 -4.17 -5.65
N HIS A 97 3.39 -5.49 -5.54
CA HIS A 97 2.12 -6.15 -5.92
C HIS A 97 0.93 -5.69 -5.07
N PHE A 98 1.14 -5.50 -3.77
CA PHE A 98 0.12 -4.93 -2.88
C PHE A 98 -0.28 -3.52 -3.32
N LEU A 99 0.68 -2.65 -3.63
CA LEU A 99 0.39 -1.29 -4.07
C LEU A 99 -0.28 -1.25 -5.46
N ASP A 100 0.11 -2.15 -6.37
CA ASP A 100 -0.56 -2.36 -7.66
C ASP A 100 -2.03 -2.78 -7.50
N ALA A 101 -2.34 -3.58 -6.48
CA ALA A 101 -3.71 -3.99 -6.16
C ALA A 101 -4.49 -2.84 -5.52
N LEU A 102 -3.83 -2.13 -4.59
CA LEU A 102 -4.39 -0.95 -3.94
C LEU A 102 -4.78 0.13 -4.95
N ALA A 103 -3.94 0.37 -5.96
CA ALA A 103 -4.24 1.31 -7.03
C ALA A 103 -5.60 1.01 -7.69
N ARG A 104 -5.90 -0.26 -7.97
CA ARG A 104 -7.16 -0.68 -8.60
C ARG A 104 -8.36 -0.48 -7.70
N VAL A 105 -8.20 -0.71 -6.39
CA VAL A 105 -9.25 -0.37 -5.41
C VAL A 105 -9.62 1.10 -5.53
N TYR A 106 -8.65 1.99 -5.75
CA TYR A 106 -8.92 3.42 -5.96
C TYR A 106 -9.19 3.81 -7.43
N GLU A 107 -9.53 2.84 -8.30
CA GLU A 107 -9.80 3.02 -9.73
C GLU A 107 -8.61 3.64 -10.50
N ARG A 108 -7.38 3.36 -10.07
CA ARG A 108 -6.13 3.83 -10.67
C ARG A 108 -5.40 2.71 -11.40
N GLU A 109 -4.70 3.04 -12.47
CA GLU A 109 -3.86 2.11 -13.23
C GLU A 109 -2.37 2.17 -12.82
N ASP A 110 -2.08 2.71 -11.64
CA ASP A 110 -0.72 2.92 -11.17
C ASP A 110 0.09 1.61 -11.10
N LYS A 111 1.41 1.75 -11.32
CA LYS A 111 2.37 0.65 -11.28
C LYS A 111 3.57 0.93 -10.39
N PHE A 112 3.97 -0.10 -9.66
CA PHE A 112 5.07 -0.04 -8.71
C PHE A 112 6.18 -1.06 -9.03
N ASP A 113 7.43 -0.61 -8.97
CA ASP A 113 8.61 -1.47 -8.99
C ASP A 113 9.52 -1.07 -7.83
N ILE A 114 9.81 -2.00 -6.91
CA ILE A 114 10.57 -1.74 -5.69
C ILE A 114 11.76 -2.69 -5.62
N SER A 115 12.95 -2.12 -5.40
CA SER A 115 14.20 -2.88 -5.29
C SER A 115 15.07 -2.40 -4.12
N GLU A 116 15.89 -3.31 -3.61
CA GLU A 116 16.94 -2.97 -2.63
C GLU A 116 18.09 -2.23 -3.31
N ASN A 117 18.45 -1.09 -2.73
CA ASN A 117 19.54 -0.24 -3.16
C ASN A 117 20.85 -0.76 -2.55
N ASN A 118 21.50 -1.68 -3.28
CA ASN A 118 22.79 -2.29 -2.91
C ASN A 118 23.98 -1.30 -2.96
#